data_AF-A0AA47NNS8-F1
#
_entry.id   AF-A0AA47NNS8-F1
#
_cell.length_a   1.000
_cell.length_b   1.000
_cell.length_c   1.000
_cell.angle_alpha   90.00
_cell.angle_beta   90.00
_cell.angle_gamma   90.00
#
_symmetry.space_group_name_H-M   'P 1'
#
loop_
_entity.id
_entity.type
_entity.pdbx_description
1 polymer ?
#
loop_
_entity_poly.entity_id
_entity_poly.type
_entity_poly.pdbx_seq_one_letter_code
_entity_poly.pdbx_strand_id
1 'polypeptide(L)'
;MCEVESIINGRPLTSVSDDVNDVEPLTPNHLLLLRCQPSMPPGIFSKDDTHTRRRWKQVQYLVDLFWTRWTREYLPLLQERQKWLKPRRNFTTGDVVLLVDSSSPRNSWLMGKVVETLPDASGTVRRVKIKTRTSTLERPVNKLCLLEEAISEE
;
A
#
# COMPACT_ATOMS: atom_id res chain seq x y z
N MET A 1 -15.62 -7.25 16.10
CA MET A 1 -14.64 -7.79 15.14
C MET A 1 -14.58 -6.81 13.97
N CYS A 2 -14.05 -5.62 14.23
CA CYS A 2 -12.64 -5.22 14.10
C CYS A 2 -12.36 -4.77 12.65
N GLU A 3 -12.96 -3.66 12.22
CA GLU A 3 -12.65 -3.04 10.91
C GLU A 3 -11.15 -2.81 10.73
N VAL A 4 -10.46 -2.46 11.81
CA VAL A 4 -9.00 -2.34 11.88
C VAL A 4 -8.29 -3.64 11.49
N GLU A 5 -8.76 -4.78 11.99
CA GLU A 5 -8.21 -6.09 11.63
C GLU A 5 -8.44 -6.38 10.15
N SER A 6 -9.65 -6.11 9.65
CA SER A 6 -9.96 -6.26 8.23
C SER A 6 -9.08 -5.37 7.34
N ILE A 7 -8.75 -4.15 7.79
CA ILE A 7 -7.82 -3.24 7.10
C ILE A 7 -6.43 -3.85 7.03
N ILE A 8 -5.88 -4.27 8.18
CA ILE A 8 -4.53 -4.83 8.27
C ILE A 8 -4.41 -6.10 7.42
N ASN A 9 -5.40 -6.99 7.53
CA ASN A 9 -5.44 -8.27 6.83
C ASN A 9 -5.90 -8.14 5.38
N GLY A 10 -6.34 -6.95 4.94
CA GLY A 10 -6.61 -6.64 3.54
C GLY A 10 -5.36 -6.25 2.76
N ARG A 11 -4.19 -6.18 3.41
CA ARG A 11 -2.93 -5.83 2.76
C ARG A 11 -2.55 -6.90 1.72
N PRO A 12 -2.15 -6.51 0.50
CA PRO A 12 -1.66 -7.46 -0.50
C PRO A 12 -0.38 -8.16 -0.04
N LEU A 13 -0.31 -9.46 -0.29
CA LEU A 13 0.87 -10.31 -0.11
C LEU A 13 1.60 -10.54 -1.43
N THR A 14 0.86 -10.63 -2.53
CA THR A 14 1.39 -10.90 -3.87
C THR A 14 1.13 -9.72 -4.80
N SER A 15 1.81 -9.70 -5.93
CA SER A 15 1.41 -8.89 -7.07
C SER A 15 0.05 -9.33 -7.63
N VAL A 16 -0.53 -8.47 -8.47
CA VAL A 16 -1.70 -8.83 -9.28
C VAL A 16 -1.22 -9.72 -10.42
N SER A 17 -1.90 -10.84 -10.64
CA SER A 17 -1.61 -11.76 -11.73
C SER A 17 -1.83 -11.07 -13.08
N ASP A 18 -1.09 -11.53 -14.11
CA ASP A 18 -1.31 -11.12 -15.51
C ASP A 18 -2.53 -11.85 -16.12
N ASP A 19 -3.14 -12.81 -15.41
CA ASP A 19 -4.37 -13.48 -15.83
C ASP A 19 -5.58 -12.53 -15.74
N VAL A 20 -6.34 -12.45 -16.83
CA VAL A 20 -7.56 -11.64 -16.95
C VAL A 20 -8.61 -12.02 -15.90
N ASN A 21 -8.60 -13.28 -15.42
CA ASN A 21 -9.52 -13.76 -14.42
C ASN A 21 -9.07 -13.47 -12.98
N ASP A 22 -7.81 -13.10 -12.76
CA ASP A 22 -7.22 -12.89 -11.44
C ASP A 22 -6.82 -11.42 -11.24
N VAL A 23 -7.84 -10.62 -10.95
CA VAL A 23 -7.77 -9.15 -10.90
C VAL A 23 -7.35 -8.58 -9.54
N GLU A 24 -7.21 -9.44 -8.52
CA GLU A 24 -6.99 -9.02 -7.13
C GLU A 24 -5.77 -9.74 -6.51
N PRO A 25 -4.86 -9.02 -5.81
CA PRO A 25 -3.75 -9.67 -5.13
C PRO A 25 -4.24 -10.60 -4.00
N LEU A 26 -3.45 -11.62 -3.67
CA LEU A 26 -3.72 -12.45 -2.50
C LEU A 26 -3.51 -11.63 -1.22
N THR A 27 -4.48 -11.66 -0.30
CA THR A 27 -4.40 -10.97 1.01
C THR A 27 -4.52 -11.98 2.16
N PRO A 28 -4.05 -11.66 3.38
CA PRO A 28 -4.30 -12.52 4.55
C PRO A 28 -5.79 -12.83 4.76
N ASN A 29 -6.68 -11.89 4.46
CA ASN A 29 -8.13 -12.10 4.53
C ASN A 29 -8.61 -13.22 3.59
N HIS A 30 -8.00 -13.39 2.41
CA HIS A 30 -8.35 -14.50 1.53
C HIS A 30 -8.08 -15.87 2.17
N LEU A 31 -7.00 -15.97 2.96
CA LEU A 31 -6.64 -17.20 3.67
C LEU A 31 -7.48 -17.41 4.93
N LEU A 32 -7.71 -16.34 5.71
CA LEU A 32 -8.42 -16.42 6.99
C LEU A 32 -9.94 -16.58 6.82
N LEU A 33 -10.52 -15.89 5.83
CA LEU A 33 -11.96 -15.83 5.63
C LEU A 33 -12.44 -16.73 4.48
N LEU A 34 -11.52 -17.22 3.65
CA LEU A 34 -11.80 -18.06 2.48
C LEU A 34 -12.80 -17.41 1.49
N ARG A 35 -12.91 -16.07 1.52
CA ARG A 35 -13.81 -15.29 0.66
C ARG A 35 -13.21 -13.92 0.38
N CYS A 36 -13.43 -13.39 -0.83
CA CYS A 36 -13.19 -11.96 -1.11
C CYS A 36 -14.18 -11.13 -0.27
N GLN A 37 -13.68 -10.09 0.39
CA GLN A 37 -14.54 -9.12 1.07
C GLN A 37 -14.62 -7.85 0.25
N PRO A 38 -15.83 -7.37 -0.11
CA PRO A 38 -15.94 -6.04 -0.66
C PRO A 38 -15.45 -5.04 0.39
N SER A 39 -14.50 -4.19 0.01
CA SER A 39 -14.13 -3.07 0.86
C SER A 39 -15.35 -2.17 1.00
N MET A 40 -15.74 -1.88 2.25
CA MET A 40 -16.83 -0.93 2.48
C MET A 40 -16.38 0.43 1.91
N PRO A 41 -17.19 1.07 1.05
CA PRO A 41 -16.77 2.30 0.40
C PRO A 41 -16.43 3.36 1.44
N PRO A 42 -15.34 4.11 1.25
CA PRO A 42 -14.93 5.15 2.19
C PRO A 42 -16.03 6.21 2.28
N GLY A 43 -16.69 6.29 3.43
CA GLY A 43 -17.55 7.42 3.76
C GLY A 43 -16.70 8.63 4.18
N ILE A 44 -17.24 9.84 4.00
CA ILE A 44 -16.62 11.06 4.53
C ILE A 44 -17.08 11.22 5.98
N PHE A 45 -16.17 11.07 6.94
CA PHE A 45 -16.45 11.20 8.37
C PHE A 45 -15.67 12.38 8.97
N SER A 46 -16.36 13.25 9.70
CA SER A 46 -15.76 14.43 10.36
C SER A 46 -15.46 14.15 11.82
N LYS A 47 -14.56 14.95 12.42
CA LYS A 47 -14.34 14.95 13.87
C LYS A 47 -15.64 15.21 14.64
N ASP A 48 -16.58 15.96 14.09
CA ASP A 48 -17.88 16.24 14.71
C ASP A 48 -18.75 14.98 14.86
N ASP A 49 -18.51 13.95 14.04
CA ASP A 49 -19.21 12.67 14.13
C ASP A 49 -18.85 11.92 15.42
N THR A 50 -17.75 12.28 16.10
CA THR A 50 -17.39 11.73 17.43
C THR A 50 -18.42 12.09 18.51
N HIS A 51 -19.08 13.23 18.40
CA HIS A 51 -20.06 13.71 19.37
C HIS A 51 -21.51 13.33 19.01
N THR A 52 -21.71 12.63 17.88
CA THR A 52 -23.04 12.23 17.42
C THR A 52 -23.55 11.02 18.20
N ARG A 53 -24.85 10.96 18.54
CA ARG A 53 -25.49 9.77 19.16
C ARG A 53 -25.46 8.50 18.28
N ARG A 54 -25.03 8.62 17.03
CA ARG A 54 -24.92 7.54 16.03
C ARG A 54 -23.57 6.85 16.20
N ARG A 55 -23.54 5.82 17.05
CA ARG A 55 -22.33 5.05 17.37
C ARG A 55 -21.56 4.54 16.13
N TRP A 56 -22.25 4.16 15.06
CA TRP A 56 -21.60 3.69 13.84
C TRP A 56 -20.71 4.76 13.20
N LYS A 57 -21.13 6.04 13.19
CA LYS A 57 -20.30 7.12 12.64
C LYS A 57 -19.05 7.39 13.47
N GLN A 58 -19.17 7.28 14.79
CA GLN A 58 -18.03 7.41 15.71
C GLN A 58 -16.98 6.34 15.42
N VAL A 59 -17.42 5.08 15.26
CA VAL A 59 -16.52 3.96 14.91
C VAL A 59 -15.86 4.21 13.56
N GLN A 60 -16.61 4.64 12.55
CA GLN A 60 -16.07 4.94 11.24
C GLN A 60 -14.99 6.04 11.29
N TYR A 61 -15.21 7.14 12.02
CA TYR A 61 -14.19 8.17 12.18
C TYR A 61 -12.91 7.65 12.87
N LEU A 62 -13.05 6.82 13.91
CA LEU A 62 -11.90 6.22 14.59
C LEU A 62 -11.08 5.32 13.65
N VAL A 63 -11.76 4.63 12.74
CA VAL A 63 -11.12 3.76 11.76
C VAL A 63 -10.39 4.58 10.67
N ASP A 64 -10.90 5.73 10.25
CA ASP A 64 -10.14 6.66 9.37
C ASP A 64 -8.90 7.21 10.06
N LEU A 65 -9.03 7.59 11.32
CA LEU A 65 -7.90 8.07 12.11
C LEU A 65 -6.85 6.97 12.25
N PHE A 66 -7.28 5.73 12.48
CA PHE A 66 -6.40 4.57 12.48
C PHE A 66 -5.69 4.42 11.14
N TRP A 67 -6.41 4.40 10.01
CA TRP A 67 -5.83 4.24 8.67
C TRP A 67 -4.78 5.33 8.37
N THR A 68 -5.09 6.58 8.69
CA THR A 68 -4.19 7.72 8.48
C THR A 68 -2.90 7.58 9.29
N ARG A 69 -3.00 7.17 10.57
CA ARG A 69 -1.82 6.93 11.41
C ARG A 69 -1.04 5.70 10.97
N TRP A 70 -1.74 4.61 10.66
CA TRP A 70 -1.14 3.35 10.22
C TRP A 70 -0.31 3.53 8.94
N THR A 71 -0.89 4.17 7.92
CA THR A 71 -0.19 4.44 6.65
C THR A 71 0.98 5.41 6.82
N ARG A 72 0.87 6.40 7.72
CA ARG A 72 1.92 7.39 7.96
C ARG A 72 3.06 6.87 8.83
N GLU A 73 2.76 6.05 9.83
CA GLU A 73 3.71 5.69 10.90
C GLU A 73 4.19 4.26 10.76
N TYR A 74 3.33 3.31 10.40
CA TYR A 74 3.68 1.89 10.35
C TYR A 74 4.22 1.46 8.98
N LEU A 75 3.57 1.84 7.87
CA LEU A 75 4.04 1.41 6.55
C LEU A 75 5.50 1.80 6.25
N PRO A 76 5.98 3.00 6.63
CA PRO A 76 7.40 3.34 6.47
C PRO A 76 8.34 2.46 7.31
N LEU A 77 7.87 1.91 8.44
CA LEU A 77 8.66 0.96 9.24
C LEU A 77 8.83 -0.38 8.53
N LEU A 78 7.89 -0.78 7.66
CA LEU A 78 8.08 -1.98 6.82
C LEU A 78 9.23 -1.82 5.81
N GLN A 79 9.62 -0.58 5.49
CA GLN A 79 10.81 -0.29 4.73
C GLN A 79 12.10 -0.30 5.59
N GLU A 80 12.03 -0.75 6.85
CA GLU A 80 13.07 -0.58 7.88
C GLU A 80 14.47 -0.66 7.29
N ARG A 81 15.15 0.49 7.29
CA ARG A 81 16.57 0.57 7.00
C ARG A 81 17.27 -0.09 8.19
N GLN A 82 17.55 -1.40 8.08
CA GLN A 82 18.63 -1.96 8.89
C GLN A 82 19.83 -1.04 8.70
N LYS A 83 20.36 -0.56 9.84
CA LYS A 83 21.46 0.41 9.97
C LYS A 83 22.42 0.32 8.79
N TRP A 84 22.91 1.48 8.33
CA TRP A 84 23.84 1.80 7.21
C TRP A 84 25.10 0.94 7.01
N LEU A 85 25.15 -0.27 7.55
CA LEU A 85 26.23 -1.24 7.48
C LEU A 85 26.26 -1.99 6.14
N LYS A 86 25.15 -2.08 5.40
CA LYS A 86 25.10 -2.77 4.10
C LYS A 86 24.29 -2.00 3.05
N PRO A 87 24.84 -1.75 1.85
CA PRO A 87 24.06 -1.24 0.73
C PRO A 87 22.98 -2.26 0.37
N ARG A 88 21.72 -1.81 0.32
CA ARG A 88 20.59 -2.62 -0.13
C ARG A 88 20.43 -2.46 -1.64
N ARG A 89 19.85 -3.47 -2.28
CA ARG A 89 19.47 -3.44 -3.71
C ARG A 89 18.68 -2.17 -4.03
N ASN A 90 19.07 -1.48 -5.09
CA ASN A 90 18.30 -0.37 -5.65
C ASN A 90 17.03 -0.91 -6.33
N PHE A 91 15.97 -0.10 -6.37
CA PHE A 91 14.80 -0.42 -7.19
C PHE A 91 15.21 -0.57 -8.65
N THR A 92 14.65 -1.58 -9.32
CA THR A 92 14.86 -1.83 -10.76
C THR A 92 13.54 -1.76 -11.51
N THR A 93 13.62 -1.60 -12.83
CA THR A 93 12.47 -1.76 -13.71
C THR A 93 11.87 -3.15 -13.54
N GLY A 94 10.55 -3.24 -13.43
CA GLY A 94 9.82 -4.49 -13.20
C GLY A 94 9.40 -4.72 -11.76
N ASP A 95 9.98 -4.03 -10.77
CA ASP A 95 9.63 -4.21 -9.35
C ASP A 95 8.15 -3.88 -9.09
N VAL A 96 7.48 -4.71 -8.29
CA VAL A 96 6.13 -4.45 -7.83
C VAL A 96 6.18 -3.80 -6.46
N VAL A 97 5.55 -2.64 -6.34
CA VAL A 97 5.62 -1.80 -5.15
C VAL A 97 4.24 -1.38 -4.66
N LEU A 98 4.10 -1.27 -3.35
CA LEU A 98 2.99 -0.62 -2.69
C LEU A 98 3.29 0.87 -2.53
N LEU A 99 2.38 1.72 -2.98
CA LEU A 99 2.48 3.17 -2.82
C LEU A 99 1.94 3.58 -1.45
N VAL A 100 2.78 4.21 -0.65
CA VAL A 100 2.41 4.80 0.64
C VAL A 100 1.91 6.22 0.39
N ASP A 101 0.60 6.37 0.23
CA ASP A 101 -0.06 7.66 0.11
C ASP A 101 -1.01 7.90 1.28
N SER A 102 -0.70 8.92 2.09
CA SER A 102 -1.50 9.30 3.25
C SER A 102 -2.82 9.96 2.88
N SER A 103 -3.00 10.37 1.62
CA SER A 103 -4.25 10.93 1.11
C SER A 103 -5.16 9.88 0.48
N SER A 104 -4.67 8.65 0.33
CA SER A 104 -5.47 7.55 -0.23
C SER A 104 -6.60 7.16 0.70
N PRO A 105 -7.80 6.87 0.14
CA PRO A 105 -8.95 6.48 0.95
C PRO A 105 -8.66 5.21 1.76
N ARG A 106 -9.45 5.01 2.82
CA ARG A 106 -9.37 3.80 3.66
C ARG A 106 -9.41 2.53 2.81
N ASN A 107 -8.64 1.51 3.21
CA ASN A 107 -8.49 0.23 2.49
C ASN A 107 -7.88 0.31 1.09
N SER A 108 -7.41 1.48 0.66
CA SER A 108 -6.77 1.63 -0.65
C SER A 108 -5.30 1.21 -0.58
N TRP A 109 -5.06 -0.07 -0.84
CA TRP A 109 -3.71 -0.61 -1.04
C TRP A 109 -3.27 -0.36 -2.48
N LEU A 110 -2.84 0.87 -2.77
CA LEU A 110 -2.43 1.23 -4.13
C LEU A 110 -1.12 0.53 -4.49
N MET A 111 -1.16 -0.31 -5.52
CA MET A 111 0.00 -1.00 -6.06
C MET A 111 0.38 -0.44 -7.42
N GLY A 112 1.63 -0.64 -7.80
CA GLY A 112 2.08 -0.41 -9.15
C GLY A 112 3.40 -1.08 -9.47
N LYS A 113 3.71 -1.13 -10.76
CA LYS A 113 4.95 -1.71 -11.30
C LYS A 113 5.91 -0.60 -11.70
N VAL A 114 7.18 -0.70 -11.29
CA VAL A 114 8.22 0.25 -11.67
C VAL A 114 8.50 0.11 -13.17
N VAL A 115 8.29 1.19 -13.92
CA VAL A 115 8.54 1.24 -15.37
C VAL A 115 9.89 1.88 -15.66
N GLU A 116 10.31 2.84 -14.84
CA GLU A 116 11.55 3.58 -15.05
C GLU A 116 12.16 3.97 -13.70
N THR A 117 13.48 3.87 -13.60
CA THR A 117 14.25 4.28 -12.43
C THR A 117 15.06 5.53 -12.73
N LEU A 118 15.03 6.52 -11.84
CA LEU A 118 15.75 7.78 -11.98
C LEU A 118 16.90 7.82 -10.94
N PRO A 119 18.11 7.36 -11.29
CA PRO A 119 19.28 7.41 -10.42
C PRO A 119 19.86 8.83 -10.31
N ASP A 120 20.50 9.09 -9.18
CA ASP A 120 21.32 10.29 -8.95
C ASP A 120 22.71 10.13 -9.60
N ALA A 121 23.55 11.17 -9.56
CA ALA A 121 24.91 11.14 -10.11
C ALA A 121 25.79 10.03 -9.49
N SER A 122 25.46 9.56 -8.29
CA SER A 122 26.13 8.43 -7.62
C SER A 122 25.55 7.05 -7.99
N GLY A 123 24.60 6.95 -8.92
CA GLY A 123 23.93 5.71 -9.31
C GLY A 123 22.86 5.21 -8.33
N THR A 124 22.53 5.97 -7.29
CA THR A 124 21.49 5.61 -6.31
C THR A 124 20.11 6.05 -6.79
N VAL A 125 19.16 5.12 -6.85
CA VAL A 125 17.78 5.40 -7.27
C VAL A 125 17.02 6.14 -6.17
N ARG A 126 16.63 7.39 -6.42
CA ARG A 126 15.84 8.20 -5.46
C ARG A 126 14.40 8.40 -5.87
N ARG A 127 14.12 8.33 -7.17
CA ARG A 127 12.78 8.45 -7.74
C ARG A 127 12.56 7.34 -8.77
N VAL A 128 11.32 6.93 -8.92
CA VAL A 128 10.91 5.95 -9.92
C VAL A 128 9.58 6.39 -10.54
N LYS A 129 9.36 6.03 -11.81
CA LYS A 129 8.05 6.10 -12.45
C LYS A 129 7.36 4.75 -12.32
N ILE A 130 6.11 4.78 -11.88
CA ILE A 130 5.33 3.60 -11.52
C ILE A 130 4.06 3.61 -12.33
N LYS A 131 3.74 2.50 -12.98
CA LYS A 131 2.44 2.28 -13.61
C LYS A 131 1.49 1.66 -12.60
N THR A 132 0.46 2.41 -12.23
CA THR A 132 -0.69 1.91 -11.47
C THR A 132 -1.79 1.46 -12.45
N ARG A 133 -2.89 0.92 -11.94
CA ARG A 133 -4.05 0.52 -12.79
C ARG A 133 -4.62 1.67 -13.62
N THR A 134 -4.54 2.90 -13.12
CA THR A 134 -5.20 4.07 -13.72
C THR A 134 -4.23 5.07 -14.34
N SER A 135 -3.03 5.22 -13.78
CA SER A 135 -2.10 6.25 -14.24
C SER A 135 -0.63 5.89 -13.97
N THR A 136 0.27 6.58 -14.66
CA THR A 136 1.70 6.55 -14.38
C THR A 136 2.06 7.68 -13.45
N LEU A 137 2.69 7.38 -12.31
CA LEU A 137 3.05 8.34 -11.27
C LEU A 137 4.55 8.34 -11.04
N GLU A 138 5.13 9.52 -10.85
CA GLU A 138 6.49 9.66 -10.33
C GLU A 138 6.45 9.77 -8.80
N ARG A 139 7.21 8.90 -8.12
CA ARG A 139 7.27 8.88 -6.66
C ARG A 139 8.70 8.69 -6.15
N PRO A 140 9.04 9.32 -5.01
CA PRO A 140 10.30 9.04 -4.34
C PRO A 140 10.27 7.65 -3.68
N VAL A 141 11.42 6.99 -3.62
CA VAL A 141 11.55 5.61 -3.10
C VAL A 141 11.15 5.45 -1.62
N ASN A 142 11.18 6.54 -0.85
CA ASN A 142 10.73 6.56 0.55
C ASN A 142 9.19 6.50 0.71
N LYS A 143 8.45 6.51 -0.40
CA LYS A 143 7.00 6.33 -0.42
C LYS A 143 6.58 4.98 -1.00
N LEU A 144 7.52 4.04 -1.17
CA LEU A 144 7.32 2.80 -1.93
C LEU A 144 7.79 1.55 -1.19
N CYS A 145 6.87 0.72 -0.72
CA CYS A 145 7.27 -0.56 -0.14
C CYS A 145 7.42 -1.61 -1.25
N LEU A 146 8.59 -2.22 -1.36
CA LEU A 146 8.82 -3.33 -2.28
C LEU A 146 7.98 -4.54 -1.85
N LEU A 147 7.17 -5.08 -2.77
CA LEU A 147 6.37 -6.29 -2.56
C LEU A 147 7.05 -7.49 -3.24
N GLU A 148 7.41 -7.33 -4.51
CA GLU A 148 8.00 -8.40 -5.31
C GLU A 148 9.14 -7.82 -6.16
N GLU A 149 10.25 -8.57 -6.19
CA GLU A 149 11.41 -8.22 -6.99
C GLU A 149 11.17 -8.56 -8.46
N ALA A 150 11.62 -7.71 -9.37
CA ALA A 150 11.65 -8.04 -10.79
C ALA A 150 12.46 -9.33 -11.01
N ILE A 151 11.86 -10.30 -11.69
CA ILE A 151 12.57 -11.49 -12.17
C ILE A 151 13.55 -11.00 -13.24
N SER A 152 14.84 -11.18 -13.02
CA SER A 152 15.83 -11.04 -14.09
C SER A 152 15.62 -12.20 -15.05
N GLU A 153 15.05 -11.94 -16.22
CA GLU A 153 15.18 -12.84 -17.36
C GLU A 153 16.67 -12.85 -17.74
N GLU A 154 17.37 -13.92 -17.35
CA GLU A 154 18.70 -14.27 -17.86
C GLU A 154 18.64 -14.78 -19.30
#